data_AF-B3EBW7-F1
#
_entry.id   AF-B3EBW7-F1
#
_cell.length_a   1.000
_cell.length_b   1.000
_cell.length_c   1.000
_cell.angle_alpha   90.00
_cell.angle_beta   90.00
_cell.angle_gamma   90.00
#
_symmetry.space_group_name_H-M   'P 1'
#
loop_
_entity.id
_entity.type
_entity.pdbx_description
1 polymer ?
#
loop_
_entity_poly.entity_id
_entity_poly.type
_entity_poly.pdbx_seq_one_letter_code
_entity_poly.pdbx_strand_id
1 'polypeptide(L)'
;MQTFQQIYQRAAKRKGGEETLRKMVPDNAEELTVVWQTINVEHNCTYCVPAHTGVAKMMKVDPALTEALRNQEPMPTDKLQVLQNTTLAVVRKRGELSKDEVEAFYAAGYGQRQLLEIILGLSQKVISNYVNHIAETPIDRAFEKFAWEKK
;
A
#
# COMPACT_ATOMS: atom_id res chain seq x y z
N MET A 1 -0.41 29.62 13.27
CA MET A 1 0.27 28.66 12.38
C MET A 1 -0.69 27.54 12.05
N GLN A 2 -0.77 27.10 10.80
CA GLN A 2 -1.53 25.89 10.43
C GLN A 2 -0.73 24.66 10.86
N THR A 3 -1.39 23.63 11.36
CA THR A 3 -0.73 22.35 11.63
C THR A 3 -0.35 21.67 10.32
N PHE A 4 0.69 20.85 10.33
CA PHE A 4 1.13 20.08 9.16
C PHE A 4 -0.03 19.30 8.50
N GLN A 5 -0.92 18.75 9.33
CA GLN A 5 -2.18 18.11 8.95
C GLN A 5 -3.09 19.01 8.08
N GLN A 6 -3.26 20.29 8.48
CA GLN A 6 -4.12 21.25 7.78
C GLN A 6 -3.56 21.66 6.41
N ILE A 7 -2.23 21.71 6.28
CA ILE A 7 -1.54 22.02 5.01
C ILE A 7 -1.72 20.85 4.04
N TYR A 8 -1.51 19.61 4.50
CA TYR A 8 -1.70 18.40 3.69
C TYR A 8 -3.13 18.26 3.17
N GLN A 9 -4.14 18.40 4.03
CA GLN A 9 -5.56 18.29 3.65
C GLN A 9 -6.01 19.34 2.64
N ARG A 10 -5.34 20.51 2.60
CA ARG A 10 -5.57 21.54 1.57
C ARG A 10 -4.85 21.22 0.27
N ALA A 11 -3.64 20.69 0.33
CA ALA A 11 -2.86 20.31 -0.85
C ALA A 11 -3.52 19.16 -1.63
N ALA A 12 -4.05 18.15 -0.93
CA ALA A 12 -4.75 17.00 -1.52
C ALA A 12 -6.04 17.37 -2.29
N LYS A 13 -6.54 18.61 -2.17
CA LYS A 13 -7.74 19.09 -2.88
C LYS A 13 -7.45 19.78 -4.22
N ARG A 14 -6.18 19.98 -4.60
CA ARG A 14 -5.82 20.62 -5.89
C ARG A 14 -5.67 19.56 -6.98
N LYS A 15 -6.59 19.56 -7.95
CA LYS A 15 -6.55 18.66 -9.13
C LYS A 15 -5.64 19.22 -10.22
N GLY A 16 -4.91 18.35 -10.94
CA GLY A 16 -4.16 18.80 -12.14
C GLY A 16 -3.23 17.80 -12.84
N GLY A 17 -2.87 16.65 -12.24
CA GLY A 17 -1.95 15.67 -12.88
C GLY A 17 -2.36 14.20 -12.77
N GLU A 18 -3.55 13.91 -12.23
CA GLU A 18 -3.93 12.57 -11.75
C GLU A 18 -4.38 11.58 -12.84
N GLU A 19 -4.73 12.01 -14.04
CA GLU A 19 -5.43 11.13 -14.98
C GLU A 19 -4.55 10.01 -15.54
N THR A 20 -3.28 10.30 -15.84
CA THR A 20 -2.30 9.28 -16.27
C THR A 20 -1.94 8.33 -15.12
N LEU A 21 -1.75 8.86 -13.91
CA LEU A 21 -1.43 8.06 -12.72
C LEU A 21 -2.61 7.18 -12.29
N ARG A 22 -3.85 7.65 -12.48
CA ARG A 22 -5.07 6.89 -12.19
C ARG A 22 -5.19 5.64 -13.07
N LYS A 23 -4.67 5.67 -14.31
CA LYS A 23 -4.63 4.51 -15.20
C LYS A 23 -3.55 3.48 -14.79
N MET A 24 -2.64 3.85 -13.90
CA MET A 24 -1.58 2.99 -13.35
C MET A 24 -1.90 2.50 -11.93
N VAL A 25 -3.14 2.63 -11.47
CA VAL A 25 -3.59 1.97 -10.25
C VAL A 25 -4.05 0.56 -10.63
N PRO A 26 -3.68 -0.49 -9.86
CA PRO A 26 -4.20 -1.83 -10.09
C PRO A 26 -5.72 -1.82 -10.22
N ASP A 27 -6.23 -2.48 -11.26
CA ASP A 27 -7.66 -2.62 -11.52
C ASP A 27 -8.31 -3.69 -10.63
N ASN A 28 -7.51 -4.61 -10.09
CA ASN A 28 -7.91 -5.62 -9.12
C ASN A 28 -7.79 -5.08 -7.68
N ALA A 29 -8.89 -5.13 -6.92
CA ALA A 29 -8.97 -4.63 -5.55
C ALA A 29 -8.10 -5.41 -4.55
N GLU A 30 -7.90 -6.71 -4.75
CA GLU A 30 -7.03 -7.53 -3.91
C GLU A 30 -5.57 -7.19 -4.17
N GLU A 31 -5.15 -7.07 -5.43
CA GLU A 31 -3.78 -6.70 -5.80
C GLU A 31 -3.44 -5.27 -5.33
N LEU A 32 -4.38 -4.32 -5.49
CA LEU A 32 -4.26 -2.98 -4.92
C LEU A 32 -4.05 -3.02 -3.40
N THR A 33 -4.83 -3.87 -2.72
CA THR A 33 -4.74 -4.05 -1.27
C THR A 33 -3.41 -4.65 -0.86
N VAL A 34 -2.91 -5.67 -1.57
CA VAL A 34 -1.60 -6.26 -1.33
C VAL A 34 -0.51 -5.20 -1.45
N VAL A 35 -0.46 -4.44 -2.54
CA VAL A 35 0.58 -3.42 -2.73
C VAL A 35 0.54 -2.39 -1.61
N TRP A 36 -0.60 -1.74 -1.39
CA TRP A 36 -0.70 -0.66 -0.41
C TRP A 36 -0.47 -1.12 1.03
N GLN A 37 -1.10 -2.23 1.41
CA GLN A 37 -1.04 -2.71 2.79
C GLN A 37 0.34 -3.26 3.14
N THR A 38 1.00 -3.95 2.20
CA THR A 38 2.38 -4.41 2.37
C THR A 38 3.32 -3.26 2.70
N ILE A 39 3.23 -2.15 1.94
CA ILE A 39 4.07 -0.98 2.17
C ILE A 39 3.74 -0.32 3.53
N ASN A 40 2.45 -0.17 3.85
CA ASN A 40 2.02 0.43 5.12
C ASN A 40 2.52 -0.35 6.33
N VAL A 41 2.46 -1.69 6.27
CA VAL A 41 2.95 -2.60 7.32
C VAL A 41 4.48 -2.56 7.42
N GLU A 42 5.17 -2.59 6.27
CA GLU A 42 6.64 -2.50 6.22
C GLU A 42 7.13 -1.18 6.84
N HIS A 43 6.52 -0.05 6.47
CA HIS A 43 6.80 1.26 7.06
C HIS A 43 6.30 1.45 8.49
N ASN A 44 5.55 0.50 9.05
CA ASN A 44 4.98 0.62 10.39
C ASN A 44 4.10 1.88 10.57
N CYS A 45 3.21 2.18 9.61
CA CYS A 45 2.29 3.33 9.74
C CYS A 45 1.02 2.93 10.52
N THR A 46 0.96 3.28 11.81
CA THR A 46 -0.17 2.97 12.72
C THR A 46 -1.49 3.65 12.34
N TYR A 47 -1.45 4.76 11.59
CA TYR A 47 -2.64 5.36 11.00
C TYR A 47 -3.08 4.65 9.71
N CYS A 48 -2.11 4.37 8.84
CA CYS A 48 -2.38 3.93 7.47
C CYS A 48 -2.86 2.49 7.41
N VAL A 49 -2.34 1.61 8.29
CA VAL A 49 -2.74 0.20 8.35
C VAL A 49 -4.24 0.05 8.69
N PRO A 50 -4.79 0.66 9.76
CA PRO A 50 -6.23 0.66 10.04
C PRO A 50 -7.07 1.28 8.93
N ALA A 51 -6.65 2.45 8.41
CA ALA A 51 -7.38 3.14 7.35
C ALA A 51 -7.52 2.28 6.09
N HIS A 52 -6.43 1.67 5.64
CA HIS A 52 -6.44 0.82 4.45
C HIS A 52 -7.09 -0.55 4.68
N THR A 53 -7.12 -1.05 5.92
CA THR A 53 -7.99 -2.20 6.29
C THR A 53 -9.47 -1.85 6.09
N GLY A 54 -9.89 -0.65 6.49
CA GLY A 54 -11.24 -0.14 6.26
C GLY A 54 -11.57 0.05 4.78
N VAL A 55 -10.63 0.58 3.99
CA VAL A 55 -10.79 0.73 2.54
C VAL A 55 -10.91 -0.62 1.84
N ALA A 56 -10.07 -1.60 2.16
CA ALA A 56 -10.17 -2.96 1.62
C ALA A 56 -11.55 -3.58 1.89
N LYS A 57 -12.08 -3.41 3.11
CA LYS A 57 -13.44 -3.84 3.45
C LYS A 57 -14.51 -3.16 2.57
N MET A 58 -14.38 -1.86 2.31
CA MET A 58 -15.31 -1.14 1.42
C MET A 58 -15.22 -1.62 -0.04
N MET A 59 -14.04 -2.04 -0.48
CA MET A 59 -13.82 -2.66 -1.80
C MET A 59 -14.25 -4.13 -1.86
N LYS A 60 -14.79 -4.69 -0.77
CA LYS A 60 -15.21 -6.09 -0.64
C LYS A 60 -14.07 -7.11 -0.80
N VAL A 61 -12.84 -6.72 -0.45
CA VAL A 61 -11.71 -7.63 -0.35
C VAL A 61 -11.93 -8.59 0.82
N ASP A 62 -11.57 -9.87 0.63
CA ASP A 62 -11.69 -10.88 1.67
C ASP A 62 -10.89 -10.46 2.93
N PRO A 63 -11.52 -10.43 4.11
CA PRO A 63 -10.83 -10.15 5.36
C PRO A 63 -9.59 -11.02 5.61
N ALA A 64 -9.59 -12.28 5.16
CA ALA A 64 -8.45 -13.19 5.29
C ALA A 64 -7.19 -12.63 4.63
N LEU A 65 -7.32 -11.96 3.48
CA LEU A 65 -6.19 -11.30 2.81
C LEU A 65 -5.64 -10.15 3.66
N THR A 66 -6.52 -9.30 4.20
CA THR A 66 -6.09 -8.17 5.03
C THR A 66 -5.47 -8.61 6.35
N GLU A 67 -5.98 -9.67 6.97
CA GLU A 67 -5.39 -10.25 8.17
C GLU A 67 -4.01 -10.83 7.89
N ALA A 68 -3.85 -11.60 6.81
CA ALA A 68 -2.54 -12.13 6.43
C ALA A 68 -1.51 -11.01 6.22
N LEU A 69 -1.90 -9.93 5.54
CA LEU A 69 -1.04 -8.76 5.34
C LEU A 69 -0.67 -8.06 6.66
N ARG A 70 -1.65 -7.84 7.55
CA ARG A 70 -1.45 -7.18 8.85
C ARG A 70 -0.58 -7.99 9.81
N ASN A 71 -0.63 -9.32 9.68
CA ASN A 71 0.07 -10.28 10.54
C ASN A 71 1.37 -10.81 9.93
N GLN A 72 1.71 -10.39 8.71
CA GLN A 72 2.87 -10.90 7.94
C GLN A 72 2.83 -12.43 7.74
N GLU A 73 1.63 -12.96 7.54
CA GLU A 73 1.37 -14.38 7.25
C GLU A 73 1.38 -14.64 5.74
N PRO A 74 1.51 -15.90 5.30
CA PRO A 74 1.44 -16.27 3.88
C PRO A 74 0.16 -15.78 3.20
N MET A 75 0.26 -15.36 1.95
CA MET A 75 -0.87 -14.90 1.17
C MET A 75 -1.80 -16.06 0.76
N PRO A 76 -3.11 -15.80 0.54
CA PRO A 76 -4.07 -16.83 0.16
C PRO A 76 -3.77 -17.55 -1.17
N THR A 77 -2.96 -16.94 -2.05
CA THR A 77 -2.55 -17.55 -3.32
C THR A 77 -1.07 -17.27 -3.60
N ASP A 78 -0.42 -18.19 -4.31
CA ASP A 78 0.98 -18.02 -4.74
C ASP A 78 1.19 -16.76 -5.57
N LYS A 79 0.19 -16.39 -6.40
CA LYS A 79 0.24 -15.17 -7.20
C LYS A 79 0.30 -13.92 -6.32
N LEU A 80 -0.58 -13.82 -5.32
CA LEU A 80 -0.54 -12.70 -4.38
C LEU A 80 0.71 -12.72 -3.49
N GLN A 81 1.24 -13.91 -3.17
CA GLN A 81 2.51 -14.03 -2.45
C GLN A 81 3.67 -13.44 -3.27
N VAL A 82 3.73 -13.73 -4.57
CA VAL A 82 4.73 -13.16 -5.48
C VAL A 82 4.58 -11.64 -5.59
N LEU A 83 3.35 -11.12 -5.63
CA LEU A 83 3.10 -9.67 -5.61
C LEU A 83 3.59 -9.02 -4.31
N GLN A 84 3.29 -9.62 -3.15
CA GLN A 84 3.76 -9.15 -1.86
C GLN A 84 5.29 -9.15 -1.78
N ASN A 85 5.93 -10.25 -2.18
CA ASN A 85 7.39 -10.40 -2.16
C ASN A 85 8.06 -9.36 -3.06
N THR A 86 7.54 -9.16 -4.26
CA THR A 86 8.06 -8.16 -5.21
C THR A 86 7.87 -6.75 -4.67
N THR A 87 6.71 -6.45 -4.06
CA THR A 87 6.46 -5.16 -3.40
C THR A 87 7.47 -4.91 -2.27
N LEU A 88 7.72 -5.90 -1.41
CA LEU A 88 8.73 -5.80 -0.35
C LEU A 88 10.14 -5.61 -0.92
N ALA A 89 10.49 -6.31 -2.00
CA ALA A 89 11.78 -6.14 -2.65
C ALA A 89 11.96 -4.71 -3.19
N VAL A 90 10.95 -4.15 -3.87
CA VAL A 90 10.98 -2.76 -4.35
C VAL A 90 11.15 -1.78 -3.19
N VAL A 91 10.42 -1.97 -2.08
CA VAL A 91 10.52 -1.12 -0.88
C VAL A 91 11.93 -1.20 -0.27
N ARG A 92 12.38 -2.41 0.05
CA ARG A 92 13.62 -2.64 0.82
C ARG A 92 14.88 -2.36 0.02
N LYS A 93 14.87 -2.71 -1.27
CA LYS A 93 15.99 -2.48 -2.19
C LYS A 93 15.89 -1.17 -2.96
N ARG A 94 14.91 -0.33 -2.64
CA ARG A 94 14.70 0.98 -3.28
C ARG A 94 14.60 0.89 -4.80
N GLY A 95 13.94 -0.17 -5.29
CA GLY A 95 13.73 -0.43 -6.72
C GLY A 95 14.86 -1.20 -7.43
N GLU A 96 15.95 -1.53 -6.75
CA GLU A 96 17.06 -2.30 -7.32
C GLU A 96 16.79 -3.82 -7.21
N LEU A 97 15.96 -4.34 -8.12
CA LEU A 97 15.63 -5.77 -8.19
C LEU A 97 16.67 -6.53 -9.01
N SER A 98 16.92 -7.79 -8.64
CA SER A 98 17.71 -8.70 -9.48
C SER A 98 16.92 -9.15 -10.70
N LYS A 99 17.62 -9.72 -11.70
CA LYS A 99 16.96 -10.34 -12.86
C LYS A 99 16.03 -11.47 -12.43
N ASP A 100 16.51 -12.35 -11.55
CA ASP A 100 15.74 -13.48 -11.04
C ASP A 100 14.45 -13.04 -10.33
N GLU A 101 14.47 -11.94 -9.59
CA GLU A 101 13.27 -11.39 -8.94
C GLU A 101 12.24 -10.88 -9.96
N VAL A 102 12.71 -10.19 -11.00
CA VAL A 102 11.85 -9.70 -12.09
C VAL A 102 11.29 -10.87 -12.90
N GLU A 103 12.11 -11.88 -13.20
CA GLU A 103 11.71 -13.09 -13.93
C GLU A 103 10.69 -13.91 -13.14
N ALA A 104 10.88 -14.09 -11.82
CA ALA A 104 9.90 -14.76 -10.96
C ALA A 104 8.56 -14.01 -10.91
N PHE A 105 8.60 -12.67 -10.86
CA PHE A 105 7.38 -11.85 -10.93
C PHE A 105 6.62 -12.08 -12.23
N TYR A 106 7.33 -12.11 -13.37
CA TYR A 106 6.72 -12.37 -14.67
C TYR A 106 6.22 -13.82 -14.83
N ALA A 107 6.95 -14.79 -14.28
CA ALA A 107 6.53 -16.19 -14.28
C ALA A 107 5.20 -16.43 -13.52
N ALA A 108 4.89 -15.60 -12.53
CA ALA A 108 3.60 -15.61 -11.83
C ALA A 108 2.44 -14.95 -12.62
N GLY A 109 2.70 -14.50 -13.85
CA GLY A 109 1.71 -13.89 -14.73
C GLY A 109 1.54 -12.38 -14.58
N TYR A 110 2.47 -11.72 -13.90
CA TYR A 110 2.55 -10.26 -13.88
C TYR A 110 3.41 -9.72 -15.02
N GLY A 111 3.34 -8.41 -15.28
CA GLY A 111 4.13 -7.76 -16.31
C GLY A 111 4.71 -6.43 -15.88
N GLN A 112 5.35 -5.76 -16.84
CA GLN A 112 5.96 -4.43 -16.66
C GLN A 112 4.96 -3.41 -16.11
N ARG A 113 3.69 -3.51 -16.54
CA ARG A 113 2.62 -2.66 -16.02
C ARG A 113 2.54 -2.77 -14.50
N GLN A 114 2.36 -3.96 -13.95
CA GLN A 114 2.21 -4.14 -12.51
C GLN A 114 3.45 -3.74 -11.70
N LEU A 115 4.66 -3.82 -12.28
CA LEU A 115 5.85 -3.21 -11.65
C LEU A 115 5.71 -1.69 -11.51
N LEU A 116 5.23 -1.00 -12.56
CA LEU A 116 4.96 0.44 -12.49
C LEU A 116 3.85 0.75 -11.46
N GLU A 117 2.84 -0.09 -11.35
CA GLU A 117 1.76 0.05 -10.35
C GLU A 117 2.31 -0.09 -8.92
N ILE A 118 3.25 -1.00 -8.68
CA ILE A 118 3.97 -1.12 -7.39
C ILE A 118 4.77 0.16 -7.10
N ILE A 119 5.54 0.66 -8.07
CA ILE A 119 6.36 1.88 -7.90
C ILE A 119 5.47 3.10 -7.61
N LEU A 120 4.35 3.22 -8.32
CA LEU A 120 3.37 4.27 -8.06
C LEU A 120 2.77 4.13 -6.65
N GLY A 121 2.33 2.93 -6.28
CA GLY A 121 1.83 2.63 -4.94
C GLY A 121 2.84 3.02 -3.86
N LEU A 122 4.12 2.63 -4.03
CA LEU A 122 5.20 3.01 -3.13
C LEU A 122 5.34 4.52 -2.99
N SER A 123 5.37 5.26 -4.11
CA SER A 123 5.52 6.72 -4.06
C SER A 123 4.38 7.39 -3.26
N GLN A 124 3.14 6.95 -3.46
CA GLN A 124 1.98 7.43 -2.72
C GLN A 124 2.04 7.07 -1.24
N LYS A 125 2.45 5.83 -0.92
CA LYS A 125 2.55 5.38 0.47
C LYS A 125 3.73 6.02 1.20
N VAL A 126 4.86 6.29 0.55
CA VAL A 126 5.95 7.07 1.17
C VAL A 126 5.43 8.43 1.63
N ILE A 127 4.77 9.18 0.74
CA ILE A 127 4.20 10.50 1.10
C ILE A 127 3.21 10.33 2.26
N SER A 128 2.25 9.41 2.14
CA SER A 128 1.20 9.24 3.14
C SER A 128 1.72 8.73 4.48
N ASN A 129 2.56 7.71 4.49
CA ASN A 129 3.11 7.10 5.71
C ASN A 129 3.98 8.12 6.45
N TYR A 130 4.89 8.80 5.74
CA TYR A 130 5.80 9.74 6.38
C TYR A 130 5.06 10.95 6.93
N VAL A 131 4.05 11.45 6.20
CA VAL A 131 3.19 12.52 6.70
C VAL A 131 2.52 12.10 8.00
N ASN A 132 1.96 10.89 8.08
CA ASN A 132 1.27 10.42 9.29
C ASN A 132 2.21 10.09 10.45
N HIS A 133 3.43 9.63 10.18
CA HIS A 133 4.47 9.49 11.21
C HIS A 133 4.84 10.84 11.80
N ILE A 134 5.17 11.82 10.96
CA ILE A 134 5.62 13.15 11.38
C ILE A 134 4.49 13.92 12.08
N ALA A 135 3.25 13.76 11.63
CA ALA A 135 2.09 14.43 12.22
C ALA A 135 1.53 13.71 13.45
N GLU A 136 2.03 12.50 13.77
CA GLU A 136 1.47 11.61 14.80
C GLU A 136 -0.05 11.47 14.65
N THR A 137 -0.52 11.27 13.41
CA THR A 137 -1.94 11.35 13.10
C THR A 137 -2.74 10.30 13.90
N PRO A 138 -3.72 10.72 14.72
CA PRO A 138 -4.57 9.77 15.42
C PRO A 138 -5.49 9.04 14.43
N ILE A 139 -5.83 7.79 14.74
CA ILE A 139 -6.76 7.00 13.94
C ILE A 139 -8.13 7.68 13.94
N ASP A 140 -8.73 7.85 12.76
CA ASP A 140 -10.10 8.35 12.67
C ASP A 140 -11.09 7.35 13.30
N ARG A 141 -12.13 7.86 13.96
CA ARG A 141 -13.17 7.05 14.63
C ARG A 141 -13.76 5.93 13.76
N ALA A 142 -13.86 6.16 12.45
CA ALA A 142 -14.39 5.16 11.50
C ALA A 142 -13.49 3.91 11.37
N PHE A 143 -12.20 4.02 11.69
CA PHE A 143 -11.19 2.99 11.54
C PHE A 143 -10.66 2.43 12.87
N GLU A 144 -11.09 2.95 14.02
CA GLU A 144 -10.66 2.49 15.37
C GLU A 144 -10.82 0.98 15.56
N LYS A 145 -11.90 0.38 15.02
CA LYS A 145 -12.13 -1.08 15.07
C LYS A 145 -11.07 -1.91 14.34
N PHE A 146 -10.22 -1.27 13.53
CA PHE A 146 -9.10 -1.88 12.80
C PHE A 146 -7.74 -1.48 13.39
N ALA A 147 -7.71 -0.95 14.61
CA ALA A 147 -6.49 -0.62 15.33
C ALA A 147 -5.44 -1.73 15.18
N TRP A 148 -4.18 -1.33 15.09
CA TRP A 148 -3.09 -2.21 14.73
C TRP A 148 -1.81 -1.77 15.39
N GLU A 149 -1.06 -2.76 15.84
CA GLU A 149 0.33 -2.64 16.25
C GLU A 149 1.12 -3.68 15.48
N LYS A 150 2.36 -3.33 15.13
CA LYS A 150 3.25 -4.25 14.44
C LYS A 150 3.60 -5.41 15.37
N LYS A 151 3.44 -6.63 14.87
CA LYS A 151 3.88 -7.85 15.55
C LYS A 151 5.39 -7.99 15.53
#